data_AF-A0A7X2MT60-F1
#
_entry.id   AF-A0A7X2MT60-F1
#
_cell.length_a   1.000
_cell.length_b   1.000
_cell.length_c   1.000
_cell.angle_alpha   90.00
_cell.angle_beta   90.00
_cell.angle_gamma   90.00
#
_symmetry.space_group_name_H-M   'P 1'
#
loop_
_entity.id
_entity.type
_entity.pdbx_description
1 polymer ?
#
loop_
_entity_poly.entity_id
_entity_poly.type
_entity_poly.pdbx_seq_one_letter_code
_entity_poly.pdbx_strand_id
1 'polypeptide(L)'
;PKSSSISELADKYFISRASIVNDLKTLEAWLHQFDLTLLKSRVGTSIKGSDHNIRMAMKALVLKSIYNRQDMMESRLDESTLQELSEKFGQQAVHFTLQLINFIEQQLQYTISDPYYINLFTHILVLIHRSHSPMHRTDARAVSMNRVSDHHAWQVSLAVIERIETAYNTV
;
A
#
# COMPACT_ATOMS: atom_id res chain seq x y z
N PRO A 1 -9.81 8.96 2.73
CA PRO A 1 -9.51 9.26 1.31
C PRO A 1 -9.84 10.73 1.01
N LYS A 2 -8.93 11.47 0.36
CA LYS A 2 -9.19 12.87 -0.01
C LYS A 2 -10.16 12.92 -1.20
N SER A 3 -11.09 13.86 -1.19
CA SER A 3 -11.98 14.10 -2.33
C SER A 3 -11.25 14.91 -3.41
N SER A 4 -11.58 14.66 -4.67
CA SER A 4 -11.14 15.48 -5.81
C SER A 4 -12.33 15.80 -6.72
N SER A 5 -12.37 17.02 -7.24
CA SER A 5 -13.41 17.42 -8.20
C SER A 5 -13.07 16.93 -9.62
N ILE A 6 -14.08 16.79 -10.46
CA ILE A 6 -13.88 16.42 -11.88
C ILE A 6 -13.03 17.49 -12.58
N SER A 7 -13.23 18.78 -12.26
CA SER A 7 -12.45 19.87 -12.84
C SER A 7 -10.98 19.79 -12.44
N GLU A 8 -10.69 19.57 -11.15
CA GLU A 8 -9.31 19.41 -10.67
C GLU A 8 -8.56 18.27 -11.38
N LEU A 9 -9.25 17.14 -11.61
CA LEU A 9 -8.66 16.00 -12.31
C LEU A 9 -8.47 16.30 -13.81
N ALA A 10 -9.44 16.95 -14.44
CA ALA A 10 -9.36 17.36 -15.84
C ALA A 10 -8.18 18.30 -16.09
N ASP A 11 -8.01 19.30 -15.21
CA ASP A 11 -6.91 20.27 -15.28
C ASP A 11 -5.56 19.59 -15.02
N LYS A 12 -5.48 18.74 -13.98
CA LYS A 12 -4.25 18.02 -13.63
C LYS A 12 -3.73 17.12 -14.74
N TYR A 13 -4.62 16.41 -15.42
CA TYR A 13 -4.25 15.45 -16.47
C TYR A 13 -4.37 16.02 -17.89
N PHE A 14 -4.73 17.31 -18.02
CA PHE A 14 -4.91 17.99 -19.31
C PHE A 14 -5.90 17.27 -20.25
N ILE A 15 -7.01 16.78 -19.70
CA ILE A 15 -8.05 16.05 -20.46
C ILE A 15 -9.44 16.62 -20.21
N SER A 16 -10.40 16.23 -21.05
CA SER A 16 -11.78 16.72 -20.92
C SER A 16 -12.48 16.20 -19.66
N ARG A 17 -13.41 17.00 -19.12
CA ARG A 17 -14.30 16.56 -18.03
C ARG A 17 -15.09 15.30 -18.38
N ALA A 18 -15.48 15.14 -19.64
CA ALA A 18 -16.19 13.95 -20.12
C ALA A 18 -15.29 12.70 -20.07
N SER A 19 -14.01 12.84 -20.43
CA SER A 19 -13.00 11.77 -20.32
C SER A 19 -12.84 11.32 -18.87
N ILE A 20 -12.70 12.27 -17.93
CA ILE A 20 -12.65 11.97 -16.49
C ILE A 20 -13.89 11.21 -16.03
N VAL A 21 -15.09 11.65 -16.43
CA VAL A 21 -16.34 10.96 -16.06
C VAL A 21 -16.37 9.52 -16.60
N ASN A 22 -15.88 9.30 -17.81
CA ASN A 22 -15.79 7.96 -18.39
C ASN A 22 -14.79 7.07 -17.63
N ASP A 23 -13.61 7.60 -17.33
CA ASP A 23 -12.58 6.89 -16.58
C ASP A 23 -13.05 6.56 -15.15
N LEU A 24 -13.80 7.46 -14.51
CA LEU A 24 -14.41 7.20 -13.21
C LEU A 24 -15.44 6.05 -13.25
N LYS A 25 -16.15 5.83 -14.36
CA LYS A 25 -17.05 4.67 -14.51
C LYS A 25 -16.25 3.36 -14.59
N THR A 26 -15.16 3.36 -15.35
CA THR A 26 -14.25 2.21 -15.44
C THR A 26 -13.60 1.93 -14.08
N LEU A 27 -13.20 2.98 -13.36
CA LEU A 27 -12.66 2.88 -12.00
C LEU A 27 -13.67 2.30 -11.02
N GLU A 28 -14.93 2.73 -11.09
CA GLU A 28 -16.01 2.22 -10.23
C GLU A 28 -16.18 0.70 -10.39
N ALA A 29 -16.16 0.20 -11.63
CA ALA A 29 -16.21 -1.24 -11.89
C ALA A 29 -15.01 -2.01 -11.27
N TRP A 30 -13.80 -1.46 -11.38
CA TRP A 30 -12.62 -2.05 -10.74
C TRP A 30 -12.67 -1.98 -9.22
N LEU A 31 -13.23 -0.92 -8.63
CA LEU A 31 -13.37 -0.78 -7.18
C LEU A 31 -14.38 -1.77 -6.59
N HIS A 32 -15.43 -2.12 -7.33
CA HIS A 32 -16.44 -3.08 -6.88
C HIS A 32 -15.88 -4.47 -6.55
N GLN A 33 -14.78 -4.90 -7.19
CA GLN A 33 -14.14 -6.19 -6.88
C GLN A 33 -13.53 -6.25 -5.47
N PHE A 34 -13.44 -5.11 -4.78
CA PHE A 34 -12.96 -4.99 -3.39
C PHE A 34 -14.06 -4.50 -2.43
N ASP A 35 -15.33 -4.49 -2.83
CA ASP A 35 -16.42 -3.85 -2.08
C ASP A 35 -16.13 -2.37 -1.77
N LEU A 36 -15.56 -1.65 -2.75
CA LEU A 36 -15.35 -0.20 -2.71
C LEU A 36 -16.26 0.50 -3.72
N THR A 37 -16.62 1.74 -3.42
CA THR A 37 -17.51 2.57 -4.24
C THR A 37 -16.99 4.00 -4.39
N LEU A 38 -17.45 4.72 -5.42
CA LEU A 38 -17.19 6.15 -5.55
C LEU A 38 -18.31 6.96 -4.91
N LEU A 39 -18.00 7.70 -3.85
CA LEU A 39 -18.89 8.66 -3.24
C LEU A 39 -18.77 10.02 -3.93
N LYS A 40 -19.86 10.43 -4.59
CA LYS A 40 -19.99 11.76 -5.21
C LYS A 40 -20.65 12.70 -4.22
N SER A 41 -20.01 13.83 -3.94
CA SER A 41 -20.50 14.83 -2.99
C SER A 41 -20.25 16.25 -3.49
N ARG A 42 -20.78 17.26 -2.78
CA ARG A 42 -20.52 18.68 -3.11
C ARG A 42 -19.03 19.05 -3.04
N VAL A 43 -18.23 18.32 -2.26
CA VAL A 43 -16.77 18.53 -2.11
C VAL A 43 -15.95 17.70 -3.09
N GLY A 44 -16.58 16.99 -4.04
CA GLY A 44 -15.92 16.17 -5.05
C GLY A 44 -16.22 14.68 -4.91
N THR A 45 -15.44 13.87 -5.62
CA THR A 45 -15.52 12.41 -5.68
C THR A 45 -14.45 11.79 -4.77
N SER A 46 -14.81 10.83 -3.94
CA SER A 46 -13.89 10.08 -3.07
C SER A 46 -14.23 8.59 -3.06
N ILE A 47 -13.30 7.75 -2.60
CA ILE A 47 -13.53 6.32 -2.42
C ILE A 47 -14.17 6.06 -1.05
N LYS A 48 -15.22 5.23 -1.00
CA LYS A 48 -15.89 4.80 0.23
C LYS A 48 -15.85 3.27 0.36
N GLY A 49 -15.51 2.80 1.57
CA GLY A 49 -15.48 1.39 1.96
C GLY A 49 -14.68 1.20 3.26
N SER A 50 -14.45 -0.05 3.68
CA SER A 50 -13.64 -0.33 4.88
C SER A 50 -12.15 -0.05 4.62
N ASP A 51 -11.40 0.26 5.68
CA ASP A 51 -9.95 0.45 5.54
C ASP A 51 -9.24 -0.84 5.09
N HIS A 52 -9.77 -2.01 5.51
CA HIS A 52 -9.28 -3.30 5.03
C HIS A 52 -9.39 -3.41 3.50
N ASN A 53 -10.54 -3.06 2.94
CA ASN A 53 -10.81 -3.16 1.51
C ASN A 53 -9.95 -2.18 0.70
N ILE A 54 -9.77 -0.95 1.21
CA ILE A 54 -8.85 0.03 0.62
C ILE A 54 -7.42 -0.54 0.60
N ARG A 55 -6.96 -1.16 1.69
CA ARG A 55 -5.66 -1.82 1.73
C ARG A 55 -5.56 -2.96 0.73
N MET A 56 -6.61 -3.77 0.55
CA MET A 56 -6.61 -4.84 -0.46
C MET A 56 -6.48 -4.29 -1.88
N ALA A 57 -7.22 -3.23 -2.22
CA ALA A 57 -7.12 -2.56 -3.51
C ALA A 57 -5.71 -1.97 -3.75
N MET A 58 -5.12 -1.32 -2.75
CA MET A 58 -3.76 -0.79 -2.84
C MET A 58 -2.71 -1.89 -3.05
N LYS A 59 -2.82 -3.01 -2.33
CA LYS A 59 -1.92 -4.15 -2.54
C LYS A 59 -2.01 -4.69 -3.97
N ALA A 60 -3.21 -4.79 -4.53
CA ALA A 60 -3.38 -5.22 -5.92
C ALA A 60 -2.69 -4.27 -6.91
N LEU A 61 -2.68 -2.96 -6.64
CA LEU A 61 -1.94 -1.98 -7.46
C LEU A 61 -0.42 -2.17 -7.35
N VAL A 62 0.11 -2.40 -6.14
CA VAL A 62 1.54 -2.66 -5.93
C VAL A 62 1.97 -3.95 -6.65
N LEU A 63 1.22 -5.03 -6.47
CA LEU A 63 1.51 -6.32 -7.12
C LEU A 63 1.43 -6.20 -8.64
N LYS A 64 0.48 -5.43 -9.18
CA LYS A 64 0.42 -5.15 -10.62
C LYS A 64 1.67 -4.44 -11.12
N SER A 65 2.21 -3.46 -10.39
CA SER A 65 3.45 -2.78 -10.77
C SER A 65 4.65 -3.74 -10.76
N ILE A 66 4.71 -4.67 -9.80
CA ILE A 66 5.78 -5.66 -9.68
C ILE A 66 5.69 -6.74 -10.77
N TYR A 67 4.54 -7.42 -10.89
CA TYR A 67 4.40 -8.57 -11.79
C TYR A 67 4.30 -8.21 -13.27
N ASN A 68 3.87 -6.99 -13.62
CA ASN A 68 3.83 -6.56 -15.02
C ASN A 68 5.22 -6.45 -15.68
N ARG A 69 6.31 -6.55 -14.91
CA ARG A 69 7.69 -6.36 -15.40
C ARG A 69 8.63 -7.54 -15.12
N GLN A 70 8.11 -8.64 -14.58
CA GLN A 70 8.95 -9.68 -13.97
C GLN A 70 9.54 -10.70 -14.95
N ASP A 71 9.22 -10.62 -16.24
CA ASP A 71 9.64 -11.62 -17.25
C ASP A 71 11.16 -11.65 -17.54
N MET A 72 12.00 -10.78 -16.95
CA MET A 72 13.43 -10.65 -17.33
C MET A 72 14.40 -10.25 -16.18
N MET A 73 14.38 -10.87 -15.00
CA MET A 73 15.00 -10.21 -13.82
C MET A 73 15.92 -11.03 -12.90
N GLU A 74 17.05 -10.39 -12.52
CA GLU A 74 18.03 -10.83 -11.51
C GLU A 74 17.73 -10.31 -10.08
N SER A 75 16.96 -9.23 -9.93
CA SER A 75 16.58 -8.67 -8.62
C SER A 75 15.10 -8.93 -8.30
N ARG A 76 14.78 -9.01 -7.00
CA ARG A 76 13.41 -9.22 -6.49
C ARG A 76 12.45 -8.06 -6.84
N LEU A 77 13.00 -6.87 -7.08
CA LEU A 77 12.32 -5.64 -7.51
C LEU A 77 13.29 -4.86 -8.42
N ASP A 78 12.93 -4.56 -9.67
CA ASP A 78 13.73 -3.69 -10.54
C ASP A 78 13.67 -2.22 -10.13
N GLU A 79 14.69 -1.49 -10.59
CA GLU A 79 14.76 -0.03 -10.48
C GLU A 79 13.52 0.67 -11.06
N SER A 80 12.96 0.21 -12.19
CA SER A 80 11.79 0.88 -12.79
C SER A 80 10.51 0.68 -11.96
N THR A 81 10.34 -0.51 -11.37
CA THR A 81 9.29 -0.80 -10.38
C THR A 81 9.48 0.04 -9.12
N LEU A 82 10.71 0.14 -8.60
CA LEU A 82 11.00 0.99 -7.44
C LEU A 82 10.73 2.47 -7.73
N GLN A 83 11.04 2.94 -8.95
CA GLN A 83 10.73 4.29 -9.39
C GLN A 83 9.21 4.53 -9.43
N GLU A 84 8.45 3.66 -10.09
CA GLU A 84 6.99 3.79 -10.16
C GLU A 84 6.34 3.78 -8.77
N LEU A 85 6.79 2.87 -7.89
CA LEU A 85 6.28 2.82 -6.52
C LEU A 85 6.66 4.07 -5.73
N SER A 86 7.85 4.62 -5.96
CA SER A 86 8.29 5.87 -5.31
C SER A 86 7.47 7.08 -5.76
N GLU A 87 7.07 7.13 -7.02
CA GLU A 87 6.17 8.18 -7.54
C GLU A 87 4.77 8.07 -6.93
N LYS A 88 4.26 6.85 -6.69
CA LYS A 88 2.91 6.61 -6.15
C LYS A 88 2.80 6.69 -4.64
N PHE A 89 3.78 6.16 -3.91
CA PHE A 89 3.74 5.96 -2.46
C PHE A 89 4.76 6.85 -1.71
N GLY A 90 5.63 7.54 -2.43
CA GLY A 90 6.70 8.39 -1.90
C GLY A 90 8.02 7.64 -1.74
N GLN A 91 9.11 8.29 -2.18
CA GLN A 91 10.47 7.76 -2.10
C GLN A 91 10.87 7.31 -0.69
N GLN A 92 10.52 8.11 0.33
CA GLN A 92 10.85 7.79 1.72
C GLN A 92 10.19 6.48 2.19
N ALA A 93 8.92 6.26 1.85
CA ALA A 93 8.18 5.06 2.25
C ALA A 93 8.74 3.80 1.57
N VAL A 94 9.07 3.88 0.28
CA VAL A 94 9.68 2.78 -0.47
C VAL A 94 11.06 2.45 0.09
N HIS A 95 11.92 3.45 0.26
CA HIS A 95 13.28 3.27 0.79
C HIS A 95 13.25 2.67 2.20
N PHE A 96 12.41 3.21 3.08
CA PHE A 96 12.26 2.69 4.45
C PHE A 96 11.77 1.24 4.45
N THR A 97 10.81 0.88 3.59
CA THR A 97 10.32 -0.51 3.47
C THR A 97 11.44 -1.47 3.08
N LEU A 98 12.30 -1.08 2.11
CA LEU A 98 13.46 -1.88 1.71
C LEU A 98 14.45 -2.07 2.87
N GLN A 99 14.77 -0.99 3.59
CA GLN A 99 15.66 -1.04 4.75
C GLN A 99 15.10 -1.91 5.87
N LEU A 100 13.79 -1.85 6.11
CA LEU A 100 13.13 -2.62 7.16
C LEU A 100 13.16 -4.13 6.86
N ILE A 101 12.94 -4.53 5.62
CA ILE A 101 13.04 -5.95 5.24
C ILE A 101 14.49 -6.42 5.29
N ASN A 102 15.44 -5.60 4.84
CA ASN A 102 16.86 -5.93 4.99
C ASN A 102 17.23 -6.13 6.46
N PHE A 103 16.77 -5.26 7.35
CA PHE A 103 16.95 -5.43 8.80
C PHE A 103 16.36 -6.76 9.29
N ILE A 104 15.14 -7.12 8.86
CA ILE A 104 14.51 -8.40 9.21
C ILE A 104 15.38 -9.59 8.77
N GLU A 105 15.82 -9.61 7.51
CA GLU A 105 16.68 -10.68 6.97
C GLU A 105 18.01 -10.79 7.74
N GLN A 106 18.63 -9.66 8.10
CA GLN A 106 19.87 -9.63 8.89
C GLN A 106 19.67 -10.15 10.32
N GLN A 107 18.59 -9.75 11.00
CA GLN A 107 18.32 -10.20 12.37
C GLN A 107 17.96 -11.68 12.43
N LEU A 108 17.25 -12.20 11.42
CA LEU A 108 16.86 -13.61 11.37
C LEU A 108 17.93 -14.51 10.73
N GLN A 109 19.00 -13.94 10.16
CA GLN A 109 20.09 -14.66 9.50
C GLN A 109 19.64 -15.56 8.35
N TYR A 110 18.57 -15.19 7.65
CA TYR A 110 18.12 -15.90 6.45
C TYR A 110 17.57 -14.95 5.40
N THR A 111 17.66 -15.36 4.13
CA THR A 111 17.08 -14.65 2.99
C THR A 111 15.64 -15.13 2.75
N ILE A 112 14.70 -14.20 2.73
CA ILE A 112 13.30 -14.47 2.42
C ILE A 112 13.17 -14.71 0.92
N SER A 113 12.59 -15.85 0.54
CA SER A 113 12.35 -16.15 -0.87
C SER A 113 11.38 -15.16 -1.51
N ASP A 114 11.55 -14.90 -2.81
CA ASP A 114 10.90 -13.83 -3.56
C ASP A 114 9.38 -13.72 -3.35
N PRO A 115 8.57 -14.81 -3.36
CA PRO A 115 7.12 -14.68 -3.15
C PRO A 115 6.76 -14.11 -1.77
N TYR A 116 7.49 -14.51 -0.73
CA TYR A 116 7.28 -14.01 0.64
C TYR A 116 7.87 -12.61 0.82
N TYR A 117 8.99 -12.31 0.16
CA TYR A 117 9.59 -10.98 0.15
C TYR A 117 8.64 -9.96 -0.48
N ILE A 118 8.12 -10.25 -1.68
CA ILE A 118 7.17 -9.39 -2.41
C ILE A 118 5.90 -9.18 -1.59
N ASN A 119 5.39 -10.24 -0.96
CA ASN A 119 4.21 -10.15 -0.11
C ASN A 119 4.47 -9.26 1.12
N LEU A 120 5.58 -9.47 1.83
CA LEU A 120 5.95 -8.68 3.00
C LEU A 120 6.17 -7.21 2.64
N PHE A 121 6.93 -6.95 1.58
CA PHE A 121 7.15 -5.61 1.02
C PHE A 121 5.82 -4.90 0.70
N THR A 122 4.94 -5.57 -0.03
CA THR A 122 3.64 -5.05 -0.41
C THR A 122 2.79 -4.70 0.81
N HIS A 123 2.78 -5.57 1.81
CA HIS A 123 2.03 -5.34 3.05
C HIS A 123 2.60 -4.16 3.86
N ILE A 124 3.91 -4.11 4.08
CA ILE A 124 4.57 -3.04 4.84
C ILE A 124 4.40 -1.69 4.13
N LEU A 125 4.63 -1.62 2.82
CA LEU A 125 4.51 -0.38 2.05
C LEU A 125 3.09 0.19 2.12
N VAL A 126 2.08 -0.66 1.96
CA VAL A 126 0.68 -0.24 2.09
C VAL A 126 0.36 0.19 3.52
N LEU A 127 0.87 -0.50 4.53
CA LEU A 127 0.68 -0.11 5.94
C LEU A 127 1.26 1.28 6.23
N ILE A 128 2.51 1.54 5.82
CA ILE A 128 3.17 2.83 5.98
C ILE A 128 2.40 3.93 5.23
N HIS A 129 1.98 3.67 3.99
CA HIS A 129 1.23 4.65 3.24
C HIS A 129 -0.12 4.97 3.88
N ARG A 130 -0.80 3.99 4.48
CA ARG A 130 -2.08 4.19 5.16
C ARG A 130 -1.96 4.85 6.53
N SER A 131 -0.84 4.74 7.24
CA SER A 131 -0.65 5.37 8.57
C SER A 131 -0.74 6.89 8.52
N HIS A 132 -0.41 7.51 7.38
CA HIS A 132 -0.51 8.96 7.16
C HIS A 132 -1.93 9.44 6.82
N SER A 133 -2.88 8.54 6.57
CA SER A 133 -4.25 8.88 6.20
C SER A 133 -5.26 7.88 6.77
N PRO A 134 -5.27 7.66 8.09
CA PRO A 134 -6.11 6.67 8.73
C PRO A 134 -7.59 7.02 8.52
N MET A 135 -8.42 6.02 8.17
CA MET A 135 -9.87 6.13 8.39
C MET A 135 -10.15 5.80 9.86
N HIS A 136 -11.23 6.36 10.42
CA HIS A 136 -11.71 5.96 11.74
C HIS A 136 -11.78 4.43 11.80
N ARG A 137 -11.04 3.84 12.75
CA ARG A 137 -10.94 2.38 12.94
C ARG A 137 -12.32 1.86 13.36
N THR A 138 -13.15 1.46 12.40
CA THR A 138 -14.40 0.73 12.70
C THR A 138 -14.13 -0.75 12.93
N ASP A 139 -13.01 -1.27 12.42
CA ASP A 139 -12.77 -2.71 12.34
C ASP A 139 -11.44 -3.07 13.02
N ALA A 140 -11.32 -2.78 14.31
CA ALA A 140 -10.30 -3.44 15.13
C ALA A 140 -10.76 -4.90 15.34
N ARG A 141 -10.61 -5.75 14.32
CA ARG A 141 -10.63 -7.19 14.55
C ARG A 141 -9.55 -7.49 15.57
N ALA A 142 -9.94 -8.01 16.73
CA ALA A 142 -9.01 -8.60 17.67
C ALA A 142 -8.20 -9.65 16.88
N VAL A 143 -6.92 -9.38 16.66
CA VAL A 143 -6.02 -10.38 16.10
C VAL A 143 -5.98 -11.47 17.16
N SER A 144 -6.50 -12.66 16.84
CA SER A 144 -6.26 -13.83 17.68
C SER A 144 -4.76 -14.09 17.61
N MET A 145 -4.03 -13.68 18.65
CA MET A 145 -2.63 -14.03 18.81
C MET A 145 -2.57 -15.54 19.00
N ASN A 146 -2.41 -16.28 17.89
CA ASN A 146 -1.85 -17.61 17.98
C ASN A 146 -0.48 -17.45 18.64
N ARG A 147 -0.18 -18.28 19.64
CA ARG A 147 1.10 -18.23 20.35
C ARG A 147 2.22 -18.29 19.32
N VAL A 148 2.98 -17.20 19.19
CA VAL A 148 4.19 -17.18 18.38
C VAL A 148 5.19 -18.11 19.08
N SER A 149 5.44 -19.27 18.49
CA SER A 149 6.30 -20.30 19.07
C SER A 149 7.79 -19.94 18.97
N ASP A 150 8.16 -19.07 18.02
CA ASP A 150 9.52 -18.59 17.82
C ASP A 150 9.75 -17.28 18.59
N HIS A 151 10.49 -17.38 19.69
CA HIS A 151 10.83 -16.23 20.52
C HIS A 151 11.74 -15.22 19.79
N HIS A 152 12.63 -15.67 18.92
CA HIS A 152 13.53 -14.78 18.19
C HIS A 152 12.76 -13.96 17.17
N ALA A 153 11.92 -14.61 16.36
CA ALA A 153 11.06 -13.92 15.41
C ALA A 153 10.11 -12.93 16.10
N TRP A 154 9.63 -13.26 17.29
CA TRP A 154 8.84 -12.34 18.11
C TRP A 154 9.64 -11.08 18.49
N GLN A 155 10.88 -11.23 18.99
CA GLN A 155 11.73 -10.08 19.34
C GLN A 155 12.05 -9.21 18.12
N VAL A 156 12.35 -9.83 16.98
CA VAL A 156 12.56 -9.10 15.72
C VAL A 156 11.29 -8.32 15.33
N SER A 157 10.10 -8.90 15.51
CA SER A 157 8.85 -8.20 15.21
C SER A 157 8.61 -6.98 16.12
N LEU A 158 9.00 -7.04 17.40
CA LEU A 158 8.94 -5.90 18.31
C LEU A 158 9.88 -4.77 17.87
N ALA A 159 11.13 -5.11 17.50
CA ALA A 159 12.08 -4.13 16.98
C ALA A 159 11.61 -3.50 15.65
N VAL A 160 10.92 -4.27 14.81
CA VAL A 160 10.29 -3.76 13.57
C VAL A 160 9.19 -2.76 13.89
N ILE A 161 8.33 -3.05 14.88
CA ILE A 161 7.26 -2.14 15.31
C ILE A 161 7.86 -0.82 15.82
N GLU A 162 8.85 -0.89 16.72
CA GLU A 162 9.52 0.29 17.28
C GLU A 162 10.14 1.18 16.18
N ARG A 163 10.76 0.57 15.16
CA ARG A 163 11.31 1.30 14.00
C ARG A 163 10.23 2.00 13.18
N ILE A 164 9.11 1.34 12.94
CA ILE A 164 7.98 1.93 12.21
C ILE A 164 7.41 3.10 13.02
N GLU A 165 7.18 2.92 14.32
CA GLU A 165 6.64 3.94 15.22
C GLU A 165 7.57 5.16 15.27
N THR A 166 8.88 4.95 15.41
CA THR A 166 9.88 6.02 15.43
C THR A 166 9.92 6.79 14.10
N ALA A 167 9.82 6.10 12.97
CA ALA A 167 9.89 6.73 11.65
C ALA A 167 8.62 7.52 11.29
N TYR A 168 7.46 7.14 11.84
CA TYR A 168 6.15 7.65 11.42
C TYR A 168 5.27 8.19 12.55
N ASN A 169 5.85 8.41 13.74
CA ASN A 169 5.25 8.99 14.95
C ASN A 169 3.71 9.03 14.95
N THR A 170 3.12 7.86 15.19
CA THR A 170 1.71 7.70 15.56
C THR A 170 1.66 7.35 17.05
N VAL A 171 1.76 8.38 17.89
CA VAL A 171 1.28 8.36 19.28
C VAL A 171 0.29 9.49 19.43
#